data_AF-A0A4R1QHF9-F1
#
_entry.id   AF-A0A4R1QHF9-F1
#
_cell.length_a   1.000
_cell.length_b   1.000
_cell.length_c   1.000
_cell.angle_alpha   90.00
_cell.angle_beta   90.00
_cell.angle_gamma   90.00
#
_symmetry.space_group_name_H-M   'P 1'
#
loop_
_entity.id
_entity.type
_entity.pdbx_description
1 polymer ?
#
loop_
_entity_poly.entity_id
_entity_poly.type
_entity_poly.pdbx_seq_one_letter_code
_entity_poly.pdbx_strand_id
1 'polypeptide(L)'
;MQNQMIDCSEIKKEVKKIKVKTIEDEDVIVNSESSFEMIGRGRQGAVFKINDEMCMKVYGDEEDCAREHYAMSLGQHTSLIPKIYCKGKNFIVMEMVYGIDLREYLQTNPLTEELSYQLIQMLLTFKEIGYERIDHHKRQVYLQEDGSLKVIDVGRTVWRNRTYPYPRKLLRSLGKDYEAVFLQHVQEMAPELYEEWQYYIHMDEVAAQMYEEMKRKKDFDWSSIGQEANKLLTIKNKKRHYEHLHNLVYKVVKELKKQERLKREKKKKK
;
A
#
# COMPACT_ATOMS: atom_id res chain seq x y z
N MET A 1 13.65 -25.88 -21.49
CA MET A 1 14.45 -24.80 -20.89
C MET A 1 14.98 -25.32 -19.57
N GLN A 2 16.31 -25.34 -19.41
CA GLN A 2 16.94 -25.83 -18.18
C GLN A 2 16.58 -24.89 -17.04
N ASN A 3 15.88 -25.41 -16.04
CA ASN A 3 15.59 -24.74 -14.78
C ASN A 3 16.95 -24.59 -14.07
N GLN A 4 17.63 -23.46 -14.28
CA GLN A 4 18.87 -23.14 -13.57
C GLN A 4 18.47 -22.95 -12.09
N MET A 5 18.64 -23.99 -11.27
CA MET A 5 18.46 -23.87 -9.83
C MET A 5 19.41 -22.80 -9.33
N ILE A 6 18.85 -21.69 -8.87
CA ILE A 6 19.62 -20.59 -8.29
C ILE A 6 20.26 -21.10 -7.01
N ASP A 7 21.58 -21.00 -6.93
CA ASP A 7 22.25 -21.20 -5.66
C ASP A 7 22.15 -19.91 -4.84
N CYS A 8 21.24 -19.92 -3.86
CA CYS A 8 21.15 -18.90 -2.82
C CYS A 8 22.51 -18.57 -2.18
N SER A 9 23.45 -19.53 -2.13
CA SER A 9 24.79 -19.35 -1.58
C SER A 9 25.66 -18.44 -2.44
N GLU A 10 25.52 -18.50 -3.77
CA GLU A 10 26.25 -17.65 -4.71
C GLU A 10 25.73 -16.22 -4.66
N ILE A 11 24.41 -16.03 -4.65
CA ILE A 11 23.79 -14.70 -4.49
C ILE A 11 24.26 -14.03 -3.19
N LYS A 12 24.39 -14.79 -2.09
CA LYS A 12 24.91 -14.25 -0.83
C LYS A 12 26.33 -13.69 -0.95
N LYS A 13 27.17 -14.21 -1.86
CA LYS A 13 28.53 -13.70 -2.09
C LYS A 13 28.48 -12.33 -2.79
N GLU A 14 27.62 -12.18 -3.79
CA GLU A 14 27.44 -10.91 -4.49
C GLU A 14 26.79 -9.84 -3.61
N VAL A 15 25.80 -10.20 -2.78
CA VAL A 15 25.16 -9.26 -1.85
C VAL A 15 26.14 -8.61 -0.88
N LYS A 16 27.22 -9.31 -0.48
CA LYS A 16 28.26 -8.73 0.40
C LYS A 16 28.97 -7.53 -0.23
N LYS A 17 28.94 -7.42 -1.56
CA LYS A 17 29.50 -6.29 -2.33
C LYS A 17 28.53 -5.12 -2.48
N ILE A 18 27.30 -5.26 -1.95
CA ILE A 18 26.24 -4.26 -2.04
C ILE A 18 25.97 -3.69 -0.64
N LYS A 19 26.15 -2.38 -0.50
CA LYS A 19 25.84 -1.63 0.72
C LYS A 19 24.67 -0.70 0.47
N VAL A 20 23.57 -0.95 1.16
CA VAL A 20 22.36 -0.12 1.12
C VAL A 20 22.20 0.58 2.46
N LYS A 21 22.03 1.91 2.44
CA LYS A 21 21.83 2.73 3.64
C LYS A 21 20.50 3.49 3.55
N THR A 22 19.68 3.34 4.57
CA THR A 22 18.42 4.07 4.72
C THR A 22 18.69 5.53 5.11
N ILE A 23 17.96 6.44 4.48
CA ILE A 23 17.92 7.86 4.85
C ILE A 23 16.48 8.22 5.18
N GLU A 24 16.30 9.05 6.21
CA GLU A 24 14.97 9.51 6.59
C GLU A 24 14.32 10.32 5.45
N ASP A 25 13.10 9.92 5.07
CA ASP A 25 12.28 10.53 4.01
C ASP A 25 12.84 10.54 2.57
N GLU A 26 14.03 9.98 2.34
CA GLU A 26 14.70 9.89 1.04
C GLU A 26 14.86 8.44 0.56
N ASP A 27 15.24 8.26 -0.71
CA ASP A 27 15.62 6.95 -1.23
C ASP A 27 16.96 6.50 -0.65
N VAL A 28 17.18 5.19 -0.59
CA VAL A 28 18.43 4.64 -0.07
C VAL A 28 19.66 5.10 -0.85
N ILE A 29 20.78 5.29 -0.13
CA ILE A 29 22.10 5.37 -0.77
C ILE A 29 22.58 3.95 -1.01
N VAL A 30 23.05 3.70 -2.23
CA VAL A 30 23.58 2.42 -2.68
C VAL A 30 25.04 2.62 -3.07
N ASN A 31 25.92 1.82 -2.48
CA ASN A 31 27.29 1.64 -2.97
C ASN A 31 27.45 0.15 -3.31
N SER A 32 27.75 -0.16 -4.57
CA SER A 32 27.77 -1.52 -5.08
C SER A 32 29.01 -1.76 -5.93
N GLU A 33 29.78 -2.79 -5.58
CA GLU A 33 30.85 -3.39 -6.40
C GLU A 33 30.38 -4.71 -7.04
N SER A 34 29.08 -5.03 -6.94
CA SER A 34 28.45 -6.18 -7.57
C SER A 34 28.33 -5.98 -9.08
N SER A 35 28.40 -7.08 -9.84
CA SER A 35 28.17 -7.08 -11.29
C SER A 35 26.70 -6.94 -11.69
N PHE A 36 25.76 -7.14 -10.76
CA PHE A 36 24.33 -6.96 -11.02
C PHE A 36 23.94 -5.50 -11.26
N GLU A 37 23.16 -5.27 -12.30
CA GLU A 37 22.60 -3.97 -12.66
C GLU A 37 21.54 -3.53 -11.64
N MET A 38 21.66 -2.32 -11.10
CA MET A 38 20.61 -1.73 -10.26
C MET A 38 19.52 -1.15 -11.16
N ILE A 39 18.33 -1.75 -11.11
CA ILE A 39 17.17 -1.35 -11.93
C ILE A 39 16.19 -0.44 -11.19
N GLY A 40 16.35 -0.29 -9.87
CA GLY A 40 15.52 0.62 -9.10
C GLY A 40 16.00 0.81 -7.68
N ARG A 41 15.54 1.89 -7.04
CA ARG A 41 15.71 2.12 -5.61
C ARG A 41 14.51 2.84 -5.05
N GLY A 42 14.27 2.65 -3.75
CA GLY A 42 13.26 3.37 -3.00
C GLY A 42 13.72 3.59 -1.56
N ARG A 43 12.80 3.93 -0.68
CA ARG A 43 13.09 4.29 0.71
C ARG A 43 13.66 3.17 1.58
N GLN A 44 13.36 1.92 1.25
CA GLN A 44 13.71 0.76 2.10
C GLN A 44 14.84 -0.08 1.52
N GLY A 45 15.09 0.03 0.21
CA GLY A 45 16.00 -0.85 -0.48
C GLY A 45 16.21 -0.51 -1.94
N ALA A 46 17.12 -1.23 -2.56
CA ALA A 46 17.43 -1.17 -3.98
C ALA A 46 17.23 -2.53 -4.65
N VAL A 47 16.79 -2.50 -5.90
CA VAL A 47 16.48 -3.68 -6.70
C VAL A 47 17.55 -3.84 -7.78
N PHE A 48 18.09 -5.05 -7.86
CA PHE A 48 19.12 -5.44 -8.81
C PHE A 48 18.59 -6.54 -9.72
N LYS A 49 18.85 -6.44 -11.02
CA LYS A 49 18.53 -7.49 -11.99
C LYS A 49 19.57 -8.61 -11.87
N ILE A 50 19.10 -9.85 -11.72
CA ILE A 50 19.95 -11.04 -11.77
C ILE A 50 19.97 -11.58 -13.20
N ASN A 51 18.79 -11.79 -13.78
CA ASN A 51 18.58 -12.18 -15.16
C ASN A 51 17.15 -11.76 -15.59
N ASP A 52 16.67 -12.28 -16.72
CA ASP A 52 15.34 -11.91 -17.24
C ASP A 52 14.18 -12.51 -16.43
N GLU A 53 14.41 -13.49 -15.56
CA GLU A 53 13.34 -14.08 -14.74
C GLU A 53 13.36 -13.56 -13.30
N MET A 54 14.46 -12.96 -12.86
CA MET A 54 14.71 -12.67 -11.46
C MET A 54 15.33 -11.31 -11.19
N CYS A 55 14.85 -10.73 -10.09
CA CYS A 55 15.49 -9.62 -9.44
C CYS A 55 15.78 -9.92 -7.97
N MET A 56 16.62 -9.09 -7.38
CA MET A 56 16.92 -9.11 -5.96
C MET A 56 16.70 -7.74 -5.36
N LYS A 57 15.89 -7.65 -4.32
CA LYS A 57 15.78 -6.44 -3.50
C LYS A 57 16.70 -6.57 -2.29
N VAL A 58 17.67 -5.67 -2.16
CA VAL A 58 18.56 -5.53 -1.01
C VAL A 58 18.05 -4.38 -0.15
N TYR A 59 17.84 -4.64 1.13
CA TYR A 59 17.25 -3.71 2.09
C TYR A 59 18.34 -3.03 2.91
N GLY A 60 18.11 -1.77 3.25
CA GLY A 60 18.94 -1.05 4.22
C GLY A 60 18.67 -1.48 5.67
N ASP A 61 17.53 -2.12 5.92
CA ASP A 61 17.07 -2.58 7.23
C ASP A 61 16.55 -4.03 7.18
N GLU A 62 16.94 -4.84 8.16
CA GLU A 62 16.60 -6.27 8.22
C GLU A 62 15.15 -6.52 8.62
N GLU A 63 14.54 -5.65 9.43
CA GLU A 63 13.13 -5.79 9.82
C GLU A 63 12.22 -5.50 8.63
N ASP A 64 12.55 -4.51 7.81
CA ASP A 64 11.82 -4.23 6.57
C ASP A 64 11.94 -5.40 5.57
N CYS A 65 13.11 -6.03 5.47
CA CYS A 65 13.30 -7.26 4.67
C CYS A 65 12.43 -8.42 5.21
N ALA A 66 12.47 -8.67 6.53
CA ALA A 66 11.69 -9.72 7.16
C ALA A 66 10.18 -9.49 7.00
N ARG A 67 9.74 -8.23 7.12
CA ARG A 67 8.35 -7.83 6.94
C ARG A 67 7.87 -8.02 5.49
N GLU A 68 8.67 -7.61 4.50
CA GLU A 68 8.33 -7.86 3.09
C GLU A 68 8.21 -9.35 2.83
N HIS A 69 9.20 -10.14 3.24
CA HIS A 69 9.20 -11.59 3.03
C HIS A 69 7.96 -12.24 3.65
N TYR A 70 7.61 -11.87 4.88
CA TYR A 70 6.39 -12.35 5.53
C TYR A 70 5.14 -12.01 4.71
N ALA A 71 4.96 -10.74 4.31
CA ALA A 71 3.82 -10.34 3.50
C ALA A 71 3.76 -11.11 2.17
N MET A 72 4.88 -11.19 1.44
CA MET A 72 4.94 -11.93 0.17
C MET A 72 4.62 -13.42 0.37
N SER A 73 5.09 -14.02 1.47
CA SER A 73 4.90 -15.45 1.76
C SER A 73 3.41 -15.83 1.89
N LEU A 74 2.57 -14.92 2.39
CA LEU A 74 1.13 -15.14 2.52
C LEU A 74 0.45 -15.33 1.16
N GLY A 75 0.95 -14.67 0.11
CA GLY A 75 0.35 -14.69 -1.23
C GLY A 75 1.02 -15.62 -2.25
N GLN A 76 2.01 -16.43 -1.86
CA GLN A 76 2.77 -17.28 -2.81
C GLN A 76 1.94 -18.35 -3.52
N HIS A 77 0.76 -18.68 -2.99
CA HIS A 77 -0.19 -19.60 -3.63
C HIS A 77 -1.05 -18.92 -4.71
N THR A 78 -0.90 -17.61 -4.90
CA THR A 78 -1.60 -16.79 -5.90
C THR A 78 -0.62 -16.35 -6.99
N SER A 79 -1.11 -15.98 -8.18
CA SER A 79 -0.28 -15.36 -9.23
C SER A 79 0.00 -13.87 -9.00
N LEU A 80 -0.77 -13.24 -8.09
CA LEU A 80 -0.76 -11.80 -7.81
C LEU A 80 0.57 -11.33 -7.19
N ILE A 81 1.21 -12.17 -6.38
CA ILE A 81 2.45 -11.85 -5.69
C ILE A 81 3.63 -12.49 -6.44
N PRO A 82 4.75 -11.76 -6.67
CA PRO A 82 5.94 -12.31 -7.28
C PRO A 82 6.44 -13.55 -6.53
N LYS A 83 6.85 -14.59 -7.28
CA LYS A 83 7.42 -15.80 -6.68
C LYS A 83 8.70 -15.47 -5.92
N ILE A 84 8.86 -16.02 -4.72
CA ILE A 84 10.09 -15.93 -3.93
C ILE A 84 10.98 -17.12 -4.30
N TYR A 85 12.22 -16.84 -4.69
CA TYR A 85 13.23 -17.87 -4.94
C TYR A 85 14.19 -18.04 -3.76
N CYS A 86 14.55 -16.93 -3.10
CA CYS A 86 15.53 -16.95 -2.02
C CYS A 86 15.30 -15.82 -1.03
N LYS A 87 15.60 -16.07 0.25
CA LYS A 87 15.65 -15.03 1.28
C LYS A 87 16.97 -15.10 2.05
N GLY A 88 17.63 -13.95 2.16
CA GLY A 88 18.80 -13.73 2.98
C GLY A 88 18.51 -12.95 4.26
N LYS A 89 19.55 -12.38 4.88
CA LYS A 89 19.40 -11.54 6.08
C LYS A 89 18.68 -10.22 5.74
N ASN A 90 19.17 -9.55 4.71
CA ASN A 90 18.71 -8.23 4.25
C ASN A 90 18.41 -8.21 2.73
N PHE A 91 18.10 -9.36 2.13
CA PHE A 91 17.70 -9.41 0.72
C PHE A 91 16.66 -10.48 0.44
N ILE A 92 15.92 -10.29 -0.66
CA ILE A 92 14.97 -11.26 -1.21
C ILE A 92 15.24 -11.36 -2.72
N VAL A 93 15.42 -12.58 -3.22
CA VAL A 93 15.41 -12.89 -4.66
C VAL A 93 14.01 -13.34 -5.03
N MET A 94 13.44 -12.70 -6.05
CA MET A 94 12.07 -12.90 -6.45
C MET A 94 11.91 -12.73 -7.96
N GLU A 95 10.76 -13.16 -8.46
CA GLU A 95 10.33 -13.00 -9.85
C GLU A 95 10.49 -11.55 -10.32
N MET A 96 11.08 -11.40 -11.51
CA MET A 96 11.09 -10.13 -12.22
C MET A 96 9.67 -9.82 -12.69
N VAL A 97 9.14 -8.68 -12.25
CA VAL A 97 7.81 -8.21 -12.66
C VAL A 97 7.97 -7.31 -13.87
N TYR A 98 7.38 -7.76 -14.99
CA TYR A 98 7.25 -6.96 -16.21
C TYR A 98 5.86 -6.32 -16.29
N GLY A 99 5.61 -5.60 -17.38
CA GLY A 99 4.36 -4.88 -17.61
C GLY A 99 4.42 -3.41 -17.22
N ILE A 100 3.26 -2.76 -17.31
CA ILE A 100 3.11 -1.31 -17.11
C ILE A 100 2.49 -1.03 -15.74
N ASP A 101 3.07 -0.11 -14.98
CA ASP A 101 2.51 0.28 -13.69
C ASP A 101 1.19 1.06 -13.89
N LEU A 102 0.20 0.86 -13.02
CA LEU A 102 -1.14 1.43 -13.21
C LEU A 102 -1.16 2.96 -13.25
N ARG A 103 -0.16 3.66 -12.67
CA ARG A 103 -0.06 5.12 -12.83
C ARG A 103 0.31 5.44 -14.28
N GLU A 104 1.26 4.74 -14.89
CA GLU A 104 1.68 4.97 -16.27
C GLU A 104 0.57 4.59 -17.25
N TYR A 105 -0.07 3.43 -17.07
CA TYR A 105 -1.17 2.97 -17.92
C TYR A 105 -2.29 4.01 -18.03
N LEU A 106 -2.73 4.54 -16.89
CA LEU A 106 -3.82 5.53 -16.80
C LEU A 106 -3.43 6.94 -17.27
N GLN A 107 -2.21 7.18 -17.77
CA GLN A 107 -1.88 8.45 -18.42
C GLN A 107 -2.42 8.53 -19.85
N THR A 108 -2.51 7.39 -20.52
CA THR A 108 -2.87 7.30 -21.95
C THR A 108 -4.05 6.38 -22.22
N ASN A 109 -4.51 5.63 -21.22
CA ASN A 109 -5.63 4.69 -21.34
C ASN A 109 -6.72 4.98 -20.31
N PRO A 110 -7.99 4.69 -20.65
CA PRO A 110 -9.08 4.79 -19.69
C PRO A 110 -9.01 3.66 -18.65
N LEU A 111 -9.66 3.87 -17.51
CA LEU A 111 -9.97 2.79 -16.59
C LEU A 111 -11.19 2.04 -17.12
N THR A 112 -11.02 0.83 -17.63
CA THR A 112 -12.13 0.02 -18.16
C THR A 112 -12.82 -0.78 -17.05
N GLU A 113 -13.98 -1.36 -17.36
CA GLU A 113 -14.69 -2.29 -16.48
C GLU A 113 -13.83 -3.52 -16.18
N GLU A 114 -13.13 -4.08 -17.18
CA GLU A 114 -12.27 -5.26 -17.02
C GLU A 114 -11.10 -4.97 -16.09
N LEU A 115 -10.43 -3.83 -16.26
CA LEU A 115 -9.36 -3.42 -15.35
C LEU A 115 -9.90 -3.17 -13.94
N SER A 116 -11.08 -2.60 -13.83
CA SER A 116 -11.75 -2.39 -12.53
C SER A 116 -12.09 -3.73 -11.86
N TYR A 117 -12.57 -4.72 -12.62
CA TYR A 117 -12.78 -6.08 -12.14
C TYR A 117 -11.48 -6.69 -11.61
N GLN A 118 -10.38 -6.58 -12.35
CA GLN A 118 -9.07 -7.08 -11.90
C GLN A 118 -8.61 -6.40 -10.60
N LEU A 119 -8.84 -5.09 -10.46
CA LEU A 119 -8.53 -4.36 -9.22
C LEU A 119 -9.41 -4.82 -8.05
N ILE A 120 -10.69 -5.11 -8.28
CA ILE A 120 -11.57 -5.68 -7.24
C ILE A 120 -11.06 -7.06 -6.83
N GLN A 121 -10.72 -7.94 -7.78
CA GLN A 121 -10.17 -9.27 -7.50
C GLN A 121 -8.84 -9.20 -6.73
N MET A 122 -7.97 -8.24 -7.05
CA MET A 122 -6.75 -7.99 -6.28
C MET A 122 -7.06 -7.65 -4.82
N LEU A 123 -8.04 -6.77 -4.57
CA LEU A 123 -8.43 -6.37 -3.20
C LEU A 123 -9.08 -7.51 -2.42
N LEU A 124 -9.90 -8.34 -3.07
CA LEU A 124 -10.45 -9.56 -2.49
C LEU A 124 -9.34 -10.55 -2.14
N THR A 125 -8.40 -10.77 -3.06
CA THR A 125 -7.22 -11.62 -2.83
C THR A 125 -6.43 -11.15 -1.60
N PHE A 126 -6.22 -9.84 -1.42
CA PHE A 126 -5.56 -9.32 -0.21
C PHE A 126 -6.28 -9.73 1.09
N LYS A 127 -7.61 -9.72 1.07
CA LYS A 127 -8.42 -10.15 2.23
C LYS A 127 -8.25 -11.65 2.48
N GLU A 128 -8.31 -12.46 1.42
CA GLU A 128 -8.19 -13.92 1.47
C GLU A 128 -6.83 -14.39 1.98
N ILE A 129 -5.74 -13.78 1.51
CA ILE A 129 -4.38 -14.12 1.97
C ILE A 129 -4.05 -13.55 3.36
N GLY A 130 -4.99 -12.86 4.01
CA GLY A 130 -4.85 -12.39 5.39
C GLY A 130 -4.06 -11.09 5.54
N TYR A 131 -3.99 -10.23 4.52
CA TYR A 131 -3.44 -8.90 4.70
C TYR A 131 -4.33 -8.07 5.64
N GLU A 132 -3.70 -7.46 6.64
CA GLU A 132 -4.40 -6.58 7.58
C GLU A 132 -4.89 -5.30 6.88
N ARG A 133 -4.15 -4.84 5.86
CA ARG A 133 -4.52 -3.72 5.00
C ARG A 133 -4.85 -4.22 3.58
N ILE A 134 -6.13 -4.15 3.23
CA ILE A 134 -6.68 -4.46 1.90
C ILE A 134 -6.62 -3.27 0.94
N ASP A 135 -5.41 -2.76 0.68
CA ASP A 135 -5.25 -1.50 -0.05
C ASP A 135 -3.80 -1.29 -0.51
N HIS A 136 -3.62 -0.69 -1.69
CA HIS A 136 -2.30 -0.41 -2.23
C HIS A 136 -2.24 0.84 -3.10
N HIS A 137 -1.05 1.32 -3.45
CA HIS A 137 -0.92 2.47 -4.35
C HIS A 137 -0.85 2.03 -5.81
N LYS A 138 -1.51 2.73 -6.75
CA LYS A 138 -1.51 2.37 -8.18
C LYS A 138 -0.11 2.09 -8.78
N ARG A 139 0.89 2.91 -8.45
CA ARG A 139 2.30 2.72 -8.87
C ARG A 139 2.95 1.37 -8.49
N GLN A 140 2.34 0.61 -7.58
CA GLN A 140 2.85 -0.69 -7.13
C GLN A 140 2.02 -1.86 -7.68
N VAL A 141 1.05 -1.56 -8.55
CA VAL A 141 0.19 -2.52 -9.24
C VAL A 141 0.59 -2.50 -10.71
N TYR A 142 0.99 -3.65 -11.23
CA TYR A 142 1.51 -3.81 -12.58
C TYR A 142 0.52 -4.61 -13.41
N LEU A 143 0.09 -4.03 -14.54
CA LEU A 143 -0.72 -4.71 -15.54
C LEU A 143 0.20 -5.52 -16.45
N GLN A 144 -0.03 -6.82 -16.50
CA GLN A 144 0.68 -7.76 -17.36
C GLN A 144 0.08 -7.75 -18.78
N GLU A 145 0.83 -8.29 -19.76
CA GLU A 145 0.37 -8.36 -21.16
C GLU A 145 -0.90 -9.19 -21.34
N ASP A 146 -1.12 -10.20 -20.49
CA ASP A 146 -2.31 -11.05 -20.49
C ASP A 146 -3.51 -10.43 -19.75
N GLY A 147 -3.37 -9.19 -19.27
CA GLY A 147 -4.40 -8.47 -18.52
C GLY A 147 -4.44 -8.81 -17.02
N SER A 148 -3.63 -9.75 -16.54
CA SER A 148 -3.51 -10.05 -15.11
C SER A 148 -2.76 -8.94 -14.36
N LEU A 149 -2.88 -8.93 -13.04
CA LEU A 149 -2.17 -7.99 -12.17
C LEU A 149 -1.07 -8.69 -11.37
N LYS A 150 0.06 -8.01 -11.21
CA LYS A 150 1.06 -8.31 -10.18
C LYS A 150 1.24 -7.13 -9.23
N VAL A 151 1.56 -7.43 -7.99
CA VAL A 151 1.75 -6.41 -6.94
C VAL A 151 3.10 -6.56 -6.26
N ILE A 152 3.82 -5.43 -6.16
CA ILE A 152 5.11 -5.34 -5.48
C ILE A 152 5.02 -4.47 -4.20
N ASP A 153 6.06 -4.48 -3.36
CA ASP A 153 6.19 -3.59 -2.19
C ASP A 153 5.07 -3.79 -1.14
N VAL A 154 4.84 -5.05 -0.79
CA VAL A 154 3.70 -5.48 0.06
C VAL A 154 4.00 -5.51 1.55
N GLY A 155 5.24 -5.32 1.99
CA GLY A 155 5.60 -5.38 3.42
C GLY A 155 4.82 -4.38 4.29
N ARG A 156 4.21 -3.37 3.67
CA ARG A 156 3.37 -2.38 4.34
C ARG A 156 1.89 -2.79 4.43
N THR A 157 1.50 -4.01 4.04
CA THR A 157 0.12 -4.54 4.18
C THR A 157 -0.10 -5.34 5.47
N VAL A 158 0.98 -5.76 6.14
CA VAL A 158 1.00 -6.53 7.39
C VAL A 158 1.54 -5.71 8.58
N TRP A 159 1.27 -6.17 9.80
CA TRP A 159 1.74 -5.57 11.06
C TRP A 159 1.33 -4.09 11.17
N ARG A 160 0.04 -3.84 10.93
CA ARG A 160 -0.62 -2.54 10.87
C ARG A 160 -1.62 -2.39 12.02
N ASN A 161 -1.28 -1.47 12.92
CA ASN A 161 -2.22 -0.99 13.94
C ASN A 161 -3.35 -0.10 13.36
N ARG A 162 -3.32 0.18 12.05
CA ARG A 162 -4.22 1.13 11.40
C ARG A 162 -4.60 0.67 10.01
N THR A 163 -5.81 0.16 9.92
CA THR A 163 -6.42 -0.34 8.70
C THR A 163 -7.71 0.43 8.45
N TYR A 164 -8.06 0.59 7.18
CA TYR A 164 -9.35 1.12 6.75
C TYR A 164 -10.12 -0.04 6.13
N PRO A 165 -11.45 -0.11 6.33
CA PRO A 165 -12.29 -1.18 5.79
C PRO A 165 -12.60 -1.01 4.28
N TYR A 166 -11.98 -0.04 3.62
CA TYR A 166 -12.10 0.24 2.18
C TYR A 166 -10.72 0.69 1.63
N PRO A 167 -10.48 0.57 0.30
CA PRO A 167 -9.15 0.74 -0.32
C PRO A 167 -8.76 2.22 -0.53
N ARG A 168 -8.69 2.96 0.58
CA ARG A 168 -8.52 4.43 0.59
C ARG A 168 -7.28 4.94 -0.14
N LYS A 169 -6.14 4.25 -0.11
CA LYS A 169 -4.91 4.67 -0.79
C LYS A 169 -4.99 4.39 -2.28
N LEU A 170 -5.61 3.29 -2.71
CA LEU A 170 -5.86 3.01 -4.11
C LEU A 170 -6.73 4.12 -4.70
N LEU A 171 -7.92 4.35 -4.10
CA LEU A 171 -8.87 5.39 -4.53
C LEU A 171 -8.20 6.76 -4.66
N ARG A 172 -7.55 7.22 -3.58
CA ARG A 172 -6.82 8.50 -3.61
C ARG A 172 -5.70 8.53 -4.64
N SER A 173 -5.02 7.41 -4.86
CA SER A 173 -3.95 7.34 -5.84
C SER A 173 -4.47 7.38 -7.26
N LEU A 174 -5.66 6.82 -7.55
CA LEU A 174 -6.31 6.91 -8.87
C LEU A 174 -6.52 8.38 -9.27
N GLY A 175 -6.91 9.22 -8.32
CA GLY A 175 -7.28 10.62 -8.56
C GLY A 175 -8.79 10.74 -8.76
N LYS A 176 -9.35 11.94 -8.58
CA LYS A 176 -10.81 12.14 -8.45
C LYS A 176 -11.62 11.55 -9.60
N ASP A 177 -11.15 11.73 -10.83
CA ASP A 177 -11.90 11.31 -12.03
C ASP A 177 -11.95 9.77 -12.12
N TYR A 178 -10.79 9.10 -11.99
CA TYR A 178 -10.73 7.64 -11.99
C TYR A 178 -11.27 7.00 -10.71
N GLU A 179 -11.24 7.70 -9.58
CA GLU A 179 -11.89 7.26 -8.35
C GLU A 179 -13.41 7.17 -8.54
N ALA A 180 -14.02 8.18 -9.15
CA ALA A 180 -15.45 8.17 -9.45
C ALA A 180 -15.83 7.05 -10.42
N VAL A 181 -15.07 6.89 -11.51
CA VAL A 181 -15.27 5.80 -12.49
C VAL A 181 -15.12 4.43 -11.84
N PHE A 182 -14.07 4.23 -11.04
CA PHE A 182 -13.85 2.96 -10.35
C PHE A 182 -15.00 2.64 -9.39
N LEU A 183 -15.48 3.63 -8.63
CA LEU A 183 -16.59 3.43 -7.70
C LEU A 183 -17.91 3.12 -8.43
N GLN A 184 -18.16 3.73 -9.59
CA GLN A 184 -19.29 3.37 -10.45
C GLN A 184 -19.20 1.91 -10.90
N HIS A 185 -18.05 1.49 -11.44
CA HIS A 185 -17.81 0.11 -11.83
C HIS A 185 -18.00 -0.87 -10.66
N VAL A 186 -17.54 -0.53 -9.45
CA VAL A 186 -17.76 -1.36 -8.24
C VAL A 186 -19.25 -1.44 -7.90
N GLN A 187 -20.01 -0.35 -8.04
CA GLN A 187 -21.46 -0.35 -7.81
C GLN A 187 -22.18 -1.29 -8.77
N GLU A 188 -21.79 -1.31 -10.04
CA GLU A 188 -22.39 -2.13 -11.08
C GLU A 188 -22.03 -3.62 -10.92
N MET A 189 -20.76 -3.93 -10.62
CA MET A 189 -20.27 -5.32 -10.53
C MET A 189 -20.42 -5.96 -9.15
N ALA A 190 -20.37 -5.16 -8.08
CA ALA A 190 -20.34 -5.63 -6.69
C ALA A 190 -21.10 -4.66 -5.77
N PRO A 191 -22.43 -4.51 -5.93
CA PRO A 191 -23.23 -3.50 -5.23
C PRO A 191 -23.15 -3.59 -3.71
N GLU A 192 -23.11 -4.79 -3.13
CA GLU A 192 -22.96 -4.96 -1.67
C GLU A 192 -21.61 -4.43 -1.15
N LEU A 193 -20.53 -4.67 -1.91
CA LEU A 193 -19.19 -4.18 -1.59
C LEU A 193 -19.14 -2.64 -1.73
N TYR A 194 -19.79 -2.10 -2.75
CA TYR A 194 -19.95 -0.66 -2.93
C TYR A 194 -20.68 -0.03 -1.74
N GLU A 195 -21.82 -0.58 -1.33
CA GLU A 195 -22.59 -0.09 -0.18
C GLU A 195 -21.76 -0.11 1.11
N GLU A 196 -21.01 -1.18 1.36
CA GLU A 196 -20.09 -1.28 2.49
C GLU A 196 -19.04 -0.16 2.44
N TRP A 197 -18.39 0.05 1.29
CA TRP A 197 -17.37 1.08 1.13
C TRP A 197 -17.94 2.49 1.27
N GLN A 198 -19.10 2.78 0.66
CA GLN A 198 -19.77 4.07 0.75
C GLN A 198 -20.09 4.44 2.20
N TYR A 199 -20.57 3.48 2.98
CA TYR A 199 -20.83 3.69 4.39
C TYR A 199 -19.55 4.12 5.14
N TYR A 200 -18.41 3.46 4.92
CA TYR A 200 -17.17 3.83 5.58
C TYR A 200 -16.52 5.11 5.03
N ILE A 201 -16.69 5.41 3.74
CA ILE A 201 -16.28 6.67 3.13
C ILE A 201 -17.05 7.82 3.80
N HIS A 202 -18.37 7.70 3.91
CA HIS A 202 -19.20 8.69 4.59
C HIS A 202 -18.78 8.89 6.05
N MET A 203 -18.46 7.82 6.76
CA MET A 203 -17.92 7.93 8.13
C MET A 203 -16.56 8.66 8.18
N ASP A 204 -15.68 8.46 7.20
CA ASP A 204 -14.38 9.17 7.09
C ASP A 204 -14.60 10.68 6.88
N GLU A 205 -15.60 11.04 6.07
CA GLU A 205 -15.99 12.43 5.80
C GLU A 205 -16.58 13.11 7.03
N VAL A 206 -17.54 12.47 7.72
CA VAL A 206 -18.12 12.97 8.97
C VAL A 206 -17.03 13.16 10.02
N ALA A 207 -16.13 12.19 10.16
CA ALA A 207 -15.00 12.30 11.08
C ALA A 207 -14.07 13.48 10.75
N ALA A 208 -13.85 13.77 9.47
CA ALA A 208 -13.05 14.91 9.03
C ALA A 208 -13.76 16.25 9.30
N GLN A 209 -15.07 16.35 9.05
CA GLN A 209 -15.86 17.55 9.34
C GLN A 209 -15.86 17.86 10.83
N MET A 210 -16.09 16.84 11.66
CA MET A 210 -15.99 16.95 13.12
C MET A 210 -14.63 17.49 13.57
N TYR A 211 -13.54 16.99 12.99
CA TYR A 211 -12.20 17.48 13.32
C TYR A 211 -12.03 18.96 13.01
N GLU A 212 -12.51 19.44 11.85
CA GLU A 212 -12.39 20.85 11.47
C GLU A 212 -13.26 21.77 12.36
N GLU A 213 -14.46 21.33 12.73
CA GLU A 213 -15.31 22.05 13.69
C GLU A 213 -14.66 22.14 15.07
N MET A 214 -14.10 21.03 15.57
CA MET A 214 -13.41 20.96 16.85
C MET A 214 -12.17 21.87 16.85
N LYS A 215 -11.39 21.86 15.76
CA LYS A 215 -10.19 22.70 15.61
C LYS A 215 -10.51 24.20 15.62
N ARG A 216 -11.71 24.62 15.20
CA ARG A 216 -12.15 26.03 15.32
C ARG A 216 -12.39 26.45 16.78
N LYS A 217 -12.68 25.52 17.69
CA LYS A 217 -12.81 25.79 19.12
C LYS A 217 -11.40 25.83 19.74
N LYS A 218 -10.89 27.03 20.05
CA LYS A 218 -9.51 27.27 20.54
C LYS A 218 -9.09 26.44 21.76
N ASP A 219 -10.05 26.07 22.61
CA ASP A 219 -9.83 25.37 23.88
C ASP A 219 -10.43 23.96 23.91
N PHE A 220 -10.54 23.30 22.75
CA PHE A 220 -11.16 21.98 22.68
C PHE A 220 -10.30 20.88 23.32
N ASP A 221 -10.87 20.23 24.34
CA ASP A 221 -10.27 19.07 24.98
C ASP A 221 -10.39 17.82 24.09
N TRP A 222 -9.26 17.30 23.63
CA TRP A 222 -9.21 16.09 22.80
C TRP A 222 -9.64 14.82 23.57
N SER A 223 -9.71 14.87 24.90
CA SER A 223 -10.23 13.76 25.71
C SER A 223 -11.76 13.62 25.58
N SER A 224 -12.48 14.69 25.21
CA SER A 224 -13.94 14.70 25.12
C SER A 224 -14.50 14.38 23.72
N ILE A 225 -13.65 14.01 22.75
CA ILE A 225 -14.05 13.71 21.36
C ILE A 225 -15.16 12.66 21.29
N GLY A 226 -15.08 11.61 22.12
CA GLY A 226 -16.08 10.55 22.14
C GLY A 226 -17.48 11.05 22.50
N GLN A 227 -17.58 12.04 23.39
CA GLN A 227 -18.87 12.63 23.79
C GLN A 227 -19.44 13.56 22.70
N GLU A 228 -18.58 14.33 22.03
CA GLU A 228 -19.01 15.25 20.98
C GLU A 228 -19.37 14.51 19.67
N ALA A 229 -18.65 13.42 19.36
CA ALA A 229 -18.98 12.50 18.28
C ALA A 229 -20.42 11.97 18.37
N ASN A 230 -20.88 11.68 19.59
CA ASN A 230 -22.22 11.15 19.81
C ASN A 230 -23.34 12.16 19.47
N LYS A 231 -23.06 13.47 19.47
CA LYS A 231 -24.07 14.51 19.19
C LYS A 231 -24.33 14.74 17.71
N LEU A 232 -23.37 14.39 16.85
CA LEU A 232 -23.43 14.62 15.41
C LEU A 232 -23.95 13.41 14.63
N LEU A 233 -24.34 12.34 15.33
CA LEU A 233 -24.81 11.09 14.72
C LEU A 233 -26.33 11.02 14.67
N THR A 234 -26.87 10.88 13.47
CA THR A 234 -28.32 10.87 13.19
C THR A 234 -28.92 9.47 13.00
N ILE A 235 -28.17 8.38 13.23
CA ILE A 235 -28.62 7.01 12.90
C ILE A 235 -28.97 6.15 14.13
N LYS A 236 -30.08 5.41 14.02
CA LYS A 236 -30.78 4.68 15.10
C LYS A 236 -30.08 3.43 15.65
N ASN A 237 -29.05 2.85 15.00
CA ASN A 237 -28.45 1.60 15.45
C ASN A 237 -27.04 1.78 16.05
N LYS A 238 -26.99 1.69 17.38
CA LYS A 238 -26.00 2.36 18.22
C LYS A 238 -24.72 1.52 18.46
N LYS A 239 -24.82 0.25 18.84
CA LYS A 239 -23.72 -0.42 19.58
C LYS A 239 -22.47 -0.81 18.75
N ARG A 240 -22.63 -1.28 17.49
CA ARG A 240 -21.51 -1.72 16.62
C ARG A 240 -20.89 -0.58 15.79
N HIS A 241 -21.66 0.50 15.62
CA HIS A 241 -21.27 1.71 14.89
C HIS A 241 -20.35 2.62 15.73
N TYR A 242 -20.60 2.70 17.05
CA TYR A 242 -19.82 3.54 17.98
C TYR A 242 -18.33 3.21 18.04
N GLU A 243 -17.96 1.93 18.12
CA GLU A 243 -16.56 1.53 18.20
C GLU A 243 -15.82 1.79 16.87
N HIS A 244 -16.49 1.58 15.74
CA HIS A 244 -15.91 1.83 14.42
C HIS A 244 -15.69 3.32 14.17
N LEU A 245 -16.68 4.18 14.45
CA LEU A 245 -16.54 5.62 14.25
C LEU A 245 -15.49 6.22 15.17
N HIS A 246 -15.49 5.86 16.47
CA HIS A 246 -14.50 6.39 17.40
C HIS A 246 -13.07 6.04 16.97
N ASN A 247 -12.84 4.79 16.56
CA ASN A 247 -11.55 4.35 16.04
C ASN A 247 -11.19 5.03 14.71
N LEU A 248 -12.16 5.25 13.82
CA LEU A 248 -11.97 5.94 12.55
C LEU A 248 -11.60 7.41 12.77
N VAL A 249 -12.36 8.13 13.60
CA VAL A 249 -12.07 9.52 14.01
C VAL A 249 -10.67 9.62 14.59
N TYR A 250 -10.29 8.75 15.53
CA TYR A 250 -8.95 8.77 16.09
C TYR A 250 -7.84 8.53 15.05
N LYS A 251 -8.08 7.63 14.08
CA LYS A 251 -7.14 7.36 12.97
C LYS A 251 -7.01 8.59 12.05
N VAL A 252 -8.13 9.18 11.63
CA VAL A 252 -8.20 10.37 10.76
C VAL A 252 -7.53 11.56 11.41
N VAL A 253 -7.88 11.86 12.65
CA VAL A 253 -7.29 12.97 13.42
C VAL A 253 -5.78 12.85 13.49
N LYS A 254 -5.25 11.67 13.80
CA LYS A 254 -3.79 11.48 13.84
C LYS A 254 -3.13 11.58 12.45
N GLU A 255 -3.82 11.21 11.38
CA GLU A 255 -3.32 11.41 10.01
C GLU A 255 -3.29 12.88 9.60
N LEU A 256 -4.36 13.63 9.84
CA LEU A 256 -4.44 15.06 9.55
C LEU A 256 -3.37 15.85 10.34
N LYS A 257 -3.19 15.53 11.63
CA LYS A 257 -2.10 16.10 12.45
C LYS A 257 -0.72 15.81 11.85
N LYS A 258 -0.48 14.59 11.34
CA LYS A 258 0.78 14.24 10.66
C LYS A 258 0.97 15.06 9.37
N GLN A 259 -0.08 15.20 8.55
CA GLN A 259 -0.02 16.00 7.32
C GLN A 259 0.25 17.48 7.60
N GLU A 260 -0.37 18.05 8.63
CA GLU A 260 -0.10 19.42 9.07
C GLU A 260 1.34 19.61 9.53
N ARG A 261 1.87 18.66 10.30
CA ARG A 261 3.27 18.70 10.74
C ARG A 261 4.23 18.70 9.56
N LEU A 262 4.03 17.79 8.60
CA LEU A 262 4.82 17.72 7.36
C LEU A 262 4.71 19.01 6.53
N LYS A 263 3.51 19.62 6.45
CA LYS A 263 3.31 20.92 5.78
C LYS A 263 4.07 22.05 6.49
N ARG A 264 4.10 22.07 7.82
CA ARG A 264 4.84 23.07 8.62
C ARG A 264 6.36 22.89 8.49
N GLU A 265 6.85 21.66 8.51
CA GLU A 265 8.27 21.34 8.31
C GLU A 265 8.75 21.74 6.91
N LYS A 266 7.94 21.48 5.87
CA LYS A 266 8.22 21.94 4.49
C LYS A 266 8.21 23.48 4.35
N LYS A 267 7.38 24.18 5.11
CA LYS A 267 7.36 25.66 5.15
C LYS A 267 8.55 26.27 5.89
N LYS A 268 9.19 25.53 6.81
CA LYS A 268 10.39 25.99 7.54
C LYS A 268 11.70 25.76 6.77
N LYS A 269 11.69 24.89 5.76
CA LYS A 269 12.82 24.57 4.88
C LYS A 269 12.82 25.38 3.56
N LYS A 270 11.81 26.21 3.34
CA LYS A 270 11.73 27.23 2.28
C LYS A 270 11.97 28.59 2.91
#